data_AF-A0A068VAM2-F1
#
_entry.id   AF-A0A068VAM2-F1
#
_cell.length_a   1.000
_cell.length_b   1.000
_cell.length_c   1.000
_cell.angle_alpha   90.00
_cell.angle_beta   90.00
_cell.angle_gamma   90.00
#
_symmetry.space_group_name_H-M   'P 1'
#
loop_
_entity.id
_entity.type
_entity.pdbx_description
1 polymer ?
#
loop_
_entity_poly.entity_id
_entity_poly.type
_entity_poly.pdbx_seq_one_letter_code
_entity_poly.pdbx_strand_id
1 'polypeptide(L)'
;MNAVASRDDIHMTAGQQQVAFSLTPNFYQNLSDSVCFYQIFNSATPNSLKIPRFIDHFINGIKTPMLLINTGHRSTQIGVKHKRLHRNWRDFILQHQLQHNETLVFVPESENIFIVLIFDDTGVEKNFPWYHTFNVY
;
A
#
# COMPACT_ATOMS: atom_id res chain seq x y z
N MET A 1 25.07 52.31 34.02
CA MET A 1 24.35 51.01 34.05
C MET A 1 23.52 50.94 32.78
N ASN A 2 24.00 50.24 31.75
CA ASN A 2 23.30 50.11 30.48
C ASN A 2 22.67 48.72 30.40
N ALA A 3 21.35 48.71 30.19
CA ALA A 3 20.56 47.50 30.02
C ALA A 3 20.95 46.81 28.71
N VAL A 4 21.36 45.55 28.81
CA VAL A 4 21.55 44.65 27.66
C VAL A 4 20.21 43.95 27.43
N ALA A 5 19.62 44.20 26.27
CA ALA A 5 18.41 43.52 25.82
C ALA A 5 18.71 42.03 25.59
N SER A 6 17.96 41.16 26.29
CA SER A 6 17.92 39.72 26.03
C SER A 6 17.26 39.52 24.66
N ARG A 7 18.03 39.04 23.68
CA ARG A 7 17.47 38.46 22.46
C ARG A 7 16.94 37.08 22.85
N ASP A 8 15.62 36.96 22.90
CA ASP A 8 14.97 35.66 22.95
C ASP A 8 15.32 34.90 21.67
N ASP A 9 16.19 33.90 21.81
CA ASP A 9 16.43 32.90 20.79
C ASP A 9 15.13 32.14 20.54
N ILE A 10 14.45 32.46 19.45
CA ILE A 10 13.37 31.63 18.91
C ILE A 10 14.04 30.35 18.40
N HIS A 11 14.16 29.37 19.29
CA HIS A 11 14.52 28.02 18.92
C HIS A 11 13.30 27.44 18.18
N MET A 12 13.29 27.58 16.85
CA MET A 12 12.40 26.78 16.00
C MET A 12 12.85 25.34 16.14
N THR A 13 12.20 24.59 17.02
CA THR A 13 12.24 23.13 16.99
C THR A 13 11.67 22.74 15.63
N ALA A 14 12.54 22.25 14.74
CA ALA A 14 12.09 21.54 13.55
C ALA A 14 11.13 20.45 14.04
N GLY A 15 9.84 20.64 13.81
CA GLY A 15 8.81 19.77 14.34
C GLY A 15 9.02 18.39 13.72
N GLN A 16 9.50 17.44 14.51
CA GLN A 16 9.61 16.05 14.07
C GLN A 16 8.19 15.57 13.76
N GLN A 17 7.87 15.41 12.47
CA GLN A 17 6.57 14.91 12.05
C GLN A 17 6.69 13.43 11.79
N GLN A 18 6.02 12.62 12.61
CA GLN A 18 5.92 11.18 12.38
C GLN A 18 4.78 10.91 11.39
N VAL A 19 5.07 10.21 10.30
CA VAL A 19 4.10 9.84 9.27
C VAL A 19 4.03 8.32 9.16
N ALA A 20 2.81 7.79 8.99
CA ALA A 20 2.58 6.38 8.70
C ALA A 20 2.36 6.19 7.19
N PHE A 21 2.96 5.15 6.60
CA PHE A 21 2.81 4.83 5.18
C PHE A 21 2.94 3.33 4.92
N SER A 22 2.24 2.80 3.91
CA SER A 22 2.35 1.39 3.55
C SER A 22 3.62 1.03 2.81
N LEU A 23 4.25 1.98 2.11
CA LEU A 23 5.56 1.81 1.46
C LEU A 23 6.70 2.23 2.37
N THR A 24 7.88 1.67 2.13
CA THR A 24 9.13 2.16 2.73
C THR A 24 9.74 3.29 1.87
N PRO A 25 10.40 4.30 2.46
CA PRO A 25 10.95 5.45 1.74
C PRO A 25 11.97 5.11 0.64
N ASN A 26 12.71 4.00 0.80
CA ASN A 26 13.79 3.62 -0.11
C ASN A 26 13.37 2.58 -1.17
N PHE A 27 12.07 2.41 -1.37
CA PHE A 27 11.51 1.37 -2.23
C PHE A 27 11.83 1.52 -3.74
N TYR A 28 12.12 2.75 -4.20
CA TYR A 28 12.14 3.10 -5.62
C TYR A 28 13.33 2.59 -6.46
N GLN A 29 14.36 1.99 -5.86
CA GLN A 29 15.64 1.85 -6.56
C GLN A 29 15.74 0.73 -7.61
N ASN A 30 14.73 -0.13 -7.79
CA ASN A 30 14.90 -1.33 -8.63
C ASN A 30 13.66 -1.82 -9.42
N LEU A 31 12.81 -0.92 -9.92
CA LEU A 31 11.54 -1.28 -10.58
C LEU A 31 11.39 -0.81 -12.03
N SER A 32 12.48 -0.46 -12.72
CA SER A 32 12.45 0.10 -14.08
C SER A 32 11.60 -0.71 -15.08
N ASP A 33 11.50 -2.04 -14.89
CA ASP A 33 10.77 -2.94 -15.79
C ASP A 33 9.46 -3.50 -15.18
N SER A 34 9.12 -3.12 -13.95
CA SER A 34 7.99 -3.68 -13.21
C SER A 34 6.74 -2.80 -13.35
N VAL A 35 5.58 -3.43 -13.57
CA VAL A 35 4.34 -2.70 -13.88
C VAL A 35 3.47 -2.54 -12.63
N CYS A 36 3.28 -1.29 -12.19
CA CYS A 36 2.23 -0.94 -11.24
C CYS A 36 0.85 -0.98 -11.91
N PHE A 37 -0.16 -1.36 -11.14
CA PHE A 37 -1.55 -1.29 -11.59
C PHE A 37 -2.47 -0.96 -10.44
N TYR A 38 -3.69 -0.52 -10.74
CA TYR A 38 -4.71 -0.30 -9.71
C TYR A 38 -6.00 -1.04 -10.05
N GLN A 39 -6.80 -1.30 -9.03
CA GLN A 39 -8.12 -1.88 -9.19
C GLN A 39 -9.06 -1.31 -8.14
N ILE A 40 -10.27 -0.95 -8.58
CA ILE A 40 -11.35 -0.50 -7.69
C ILE A 40 -12.00 -1.73 -7.06
N PHE A 41 -12.16 -1.73 -5.73
CA PHE A 41 -12.90 -2.76 -5.03
C PHE A 41 -14.41 -2.59 -5.23
N ASN A 42 -15.06 -3.67 -5.68
CA ASN A 42 -16.49 -3.74 -5.84
C ASN A 42 -17.10 -4.75 -4.87
N SER A 43 -17.86 -4.24 -3.90
CA SER A 43 -18.56 -5.04 -2.89
C SER A 43 -19.59 -6.02 -3.45
N ALA A 44 -20.07 -5.84 -4.69
CA ALA A 44 -20.97 -6.79 -5.37
C ALA A 44 -20.26 -8.10 -5.75
N THR A 45 -18.93 -8.12 -5.82
CA THR A 45 -18.12 -9.31 -6.09
C THR A 45 -17.03 -9.50 -5.02
N PRO A 46 -17.41 -9.68 -3.74
CA PRO A 46 -16.46 -9.60 -2.62
C PRO A 46 -15.54 -10.83 -2.54
N ASN A 47 -15.87 -11.92 -3.22
CA ASN A 47 -15.09 -13.15 -3.12
C ASN A 47 -13.93 -13.23 -4.10
N SER A 48 -13.78 -12.25 -5.01
CA SER A 48 -12.62 -12.23 -5.91
C SER A 48 -12.36 -10.87 -6.56
N LEU A 49 -11.08 -10.55 -6.77
CA LEU A 49 -10.65 -9.39 -7.54
C LEU A 49 -10.27 -9.82 -8.96
N LYS A 50 -10.67 -9.05 -9.97
CA LYS A 50 -10.24 -9.30 -11.36
C LYS A 50 -8.81 -8.80 -11.55
N ILE A 51 -7.97 -9.60 -12.21
CA ILE A 51 -6.64 -9.19 -12.64
C ILE A 51 -6.77 -8.43 -13.98
N PRO A 52 -6.16 -7.24 -14.13
CA PRO A 52 -6.14 -6.51 -15.39
C PRO A 52 -5.53 -7.33 -16.55
N ARG A 53 -6.11 -7.21 -17.75
CA ARG A 53 -5.69 -8.01 -18.91
C ARG A 53 -4.21 -7.83 -19.27
N PHE A 54 -3.68 -6.62 -19.15
CA PHE A 54 -2.31 -6.34 -19.54
C PHE A 54 -1.26 -7.03 -18.65
N ILE A 55 -1.63 -7.48 -17.45
CA ILE A 55 -0.73 -8.23 -16.55
C ILE A 55 -1.06 -9.72 -16.45
N ASP A 56 -2.14 -10.19 -17.09
CA ASP A 56 -2.59 -11.58 -16.95
C ASP A 56 -1.60 -12.60 -17.56
N HIS A 57 -0.71 -12.15 -18.43
CA HIS A 57 0.31 -12.97 -19.06
C HIS A 57 1.41 -13.41 -18.09
N PHE A 58 1.61 -12.69 -16.98
CA PHE A 58 2.47 -13.10 -15.88
C PHE A 58 1.66 -13.49 -14.63
N ILE A 59 0.65 -12.71 -14.22
CA ILE A 59 -0.20 -13.08 -13.07
C ILE A 59 -1.44 -13.87 -13.52
N ASN A 60 -1.37 -15.19 -13.41
CA ASN A 60 -2.51 -16.07 -13.63
C ASN A 60 -2.38 -17.37 -12.83
N GLY A 61 -3.46 -18.13 -12.74
CA GLY A 61 -3.50 -19.36 -11.94
C GLY A 61 -2.57 -20.48 -12.40
N ILE A 62 -1.94 -20.37 -13.58
CA ILE A 62 -0.97 -21.34 -14.08
C ILE A 62 0.46 -20.92 -13.70
N LYS A 63 0.84 -19.67 -13.98
CA LYS A 63 2.20 -19.16 -13.77
C LYS A 63 2.44 -18.67 -12.34
N THR A 64 1.44 -18.03 -11.76
CA THR A 64 1.49 -17.39 -10.44
C THR A 64 0.29 -17.86 -9.62
N PRO A 65 0.24 -19.12 -9.18
CA PRO A 65 -0.90 -19.65 -8.43
C PRO A 65 -1.06 -18.98 -7.05
N MET A 66 -0.03 -18.33 -6.54
CA MET A 66 -0.01 -17.63 -5.26
C MET A 66 0.72 -16.29 -5.40
N LEU A 67 0.15 -15.23 -4.83
CA LEU A 67 0.79 -13.93 -4.65
C LEU A 67 1.00 -13.66 -3.17
N LEU A 68 2.06 -12.93 -2.84
CA LEU A 68 2.22 -12.31 -1.53
C LEU A 68 1.84 -10.82 -1.65
N ILE A 69 0.84 -10.39 -0.88
CA ILE A 69 0.45 -9.00 -0.78
C ILE A 69 0.94 -8.44 0.55
N ASN A 70 1.78 -7.40 0.46
CA ASN A 70 2.29 -6.64 1.60
C ASN A 70 1.46 -5.36 1.77
N THR A 71 1.16 -5.00 3.00
CA THR A 71 0.51 -3.73 3.34
C THR A 71 1.13 -3.26 4.65
N GLY A 72 2.15 -2.40 4.57
CA GLY A 72 3.04 -2.15 5.71
C GLY A 72 3.73 -3.43 6.19
N HIS A 73 3.71 -3.68 7.49
CA HIS A 73 4.30 -4.86 8.14
C HIS A 73 3.46 -6.15 8.04
N ARG A 74 2.29 -6.12 7.38
CA ARG A 74 1.46 -7.32 7.18
C ARG A 74 1.66 -7.89 5.79
N SER A 75 1.73 -9.21 5.73
CA SER A 75 1.78 -9.97 4.48
C SER A 75 0.63 -10.96 4.44
N THR A 76 -0.06 -11.05 3.30
CA THR A 76 -1.17 -11.98 3.07
C THR A 76 -0.90 -12.78 1.80
N GLN A 77 -0.94 -14.10 1.90
CA GLN A 77 -0.88 -14.97 0.73
C GLN A 77 -2.26 -15.06 0.07
N ILE A 78 -2.33 -14.70 -1.21
CA ILE A 78 -3.56 -14.68 -2.00
C ILE A 78 -3.43 -15.66 -3.16
N GLY A 79 -4.36 -16.61 -3.23
CA GLY A 79 -4.36 -17.56 -4.33
C GLY A 79 -4.99 -16.97 -5.59
N VAL A 80 -4.35 -17.23 -6.73
CA VAL A 80 -4.83 -16.84 -8.05
C VAL A 80 -5.53 -18.02 -8.70
N LYS A 81 -6.76 -17.80 -9.17
CA LYS A 81 -7.52 -18.79 -9.94
C LYS A 81 -7.96 -18.17 -11.26
N HIS A 82 -7.57 -18.79 -12.37
CA HIS A 82 -7.71 -18.22 -13.72
C HIS A 82 -7.03 -16.84 -13.80
N LYS A 83 -7.82 -15.76 -13.85
CA LYS A 83 -7.37 -14.36 -13.95
C LYS A 83 -7.95 -13.52 -12.81
N ARG A 84 -8.08 -14.12 -11.62
CA ARG A 84 -8.68 -13.50 -10.44
C ARG A 84 -7.93 -13.86 -9.17
N LEU A 85 -7.82 -12.89 -8.27
CA LEU A 85 -7.48 -13.13 -6.87
C LEU A 85 -8.69 -13.75 -6.19
N HIS A 86 -8.50 -14.86 -5.49
CA HIS A 86 -9.63 -15.65 -5.01
C HIS A 86 -9.41 -16.19 -3.59
N ARG A 87 -8.42 -17.07 -3.40
CA ARG A 87 -8.18 -17.67 -2.09
C ARG A 87 -7.64 -16.61 -1.12
N ASN A 88 -8.17 -16.55 0.09
CA ASN A 88 -7.86 -15.57 1.14
C ASN A 88 -8.16 -14.10 0.76
N TRP A 89 -8.79 -13.86 -0.39
CA TRP A 89 -9.18 -12.51 -0.81
C TRP A 89 -10.24 -11.91 0.13
N ARG A 90 -11.18 -12.74 0.59
CA ARG A 90 -12.20 -12.31 1.56
C ARG A 90 -11.60 -11.95 2.91
N ASP A 91 -10.59 -12.69 3.36
CA ASP A 91 -9.91 -12.39 4.63
C ASP A 91 -9.12 -11.08 4.53
N PHE A 92 -8.50 -10.82 3.37
CA PHE A 92 -7.88 -9.53 3.07
C PHE A 92 -8.91 -8.38 3.15
N ILE A 93 -10.09 -8.52 2.54
CA ILE A 93 -11.16 -7.52 2.63
C ILE A 93 -11.54 -7.24 4.09
N LEU A 94 -11.73 -8.28 4.90
CA LEU A 94 -12.14 -8.15 6.30
C LEU A 94 -11.03 -7.51 7.14
N GLN A 95 -9.78 -7.93 6.95
CA GLN A 95 -8.62 -7.38 7.65
C GLN A 95 -8.44 -5.88 7.39
N HIS A 96 -8.62 -5.45 6.15
CA HIS A 96 -8.43 -4.05 5.73
C HIS A 96 -9.74 -3.24 5.71
N GLN A 97 -10.85 -3.84 6.14
CA GLN A 97 -12.18 -3.25 6.15
C GLN A 97 -12.50 -2.55 4.82
N LEU A 98 -12.25 -3.24 3.69
CA LEU A 98 -12.39 -2.64 2.37
C LEU A 98 -13.84 -2.23 2.09
N GLN A 99 -14.02 -0.98 1.65
CA GLN A 99 -15.32 -0.41 1.31
C GLN A 99 -15.50 -0.29 -0.20
N HIS A 100 -16.76 -0.31 -0.65
CA HIS A 100 -17.09 -0.15 -2.06
C HIS A 100 -16.44 1.12 -2.63
N ASN A 101 -15.88 1.04 -3.84
CA ASN A 101 -15.15 2.11 -4.53
C ASN A 101 -13.78 2.51 -3.95
N GLU A 102 -13.28 1.85 -2.91
CA GLU A 102 -11.88 2.03 -2.50
C GLU A 102 -10.93 1.54 -3.60
N THR A 103 -9.83 2.27 -3.78
CA THR A 103 -8.83 2.00 -4.82
C THR A 103 -7.65 1.26 -4.23
N LEU A 104 -7.29 0.13 -4.83
CA LEU A 104 -6.12 -0.65 -4.46
C LEU A 104 -5.04 -0.42 -5.51
N VAL A 105 -3.88 0.08 -5.11
CA VAL A 105 -2.71 0.26 -5.98
C VAL A 105 -1.71 -0.85 -5.66
N PHE A 106 -1.44 -1.69 -6.65
CA PHE A 106 -0.50 -2.78 -6.60
C PHE A 106 0.83 -2.31 -7.14
N VAL A 107 1.82 -2.27 -6.25
CA VAL A 107 3.19 -1.86 -6.53
C VAL A 107 4.07 -3.11 -6.46
N PRO A 108 4.69 -3.53 -7.57
CA PRO A 108 5.50 -4.75 -7.60
C PRO A 108 6.77 -4.58 -6.76
N GLU A 109 7.07 -5.56 -5.92
CA GLU A 109 8.34 -5.67 -5.18
C GLU A 109 9.22 -6.76 -5.81
N SER A 110 8.60 -7.82 -6.33
CA SER A 110 9.22 -8.87 -7.16
C SER A 110 8.13 -9.56 -8.00
N GLU A 111 8.48 -10.60 -8.76
CA GLU A 111 7.56 -11.27 -9.70
C GLU A 111 6.19 -11.66 -9.10
N ASN A 112 6.17 -12.11 -7.85
CA ASN A 112 4.95 -12.61 -7.18
C ASN A 112 4.64 -11.87 -5.87
N ILE A 113 5.33 -10.76 -5.60
CA ILE A 113 5.17 -9.97 -4.37
C ILE A 113 4.77 -8.56 -4.75
N PHE A 114 3.67 -8.09 -4.16
CA PHE A 114 3.16 -6.74 -4.35
C PHE A 114 3.00 -6.07 -3.01
N ILE A 115 3.43 -4.81 -2.92
CA ILE A 115 2.91 -3.90 -1.91
C ILE A 115 1.57 -3.36 -2.42
N VAL A 116 0.55 -3.36 -1.57
CA VAL A 116 -0.77 -2.82 -1.89
C VAL A 116 -1.04 -1.60 -1.03
N LEU A 117 -1.24 -0.48 -1.70
CA LEU A 117 -1.72 0.75 -1.11
C LEU A 117 -3.25 0.76 -1.23
N ILE A 118 -3.94 1.25 -0.20
CA ILE A 118 -5.40 1.28 -0.18
C ILE A 118 -5.84 2.73 0.02
N PHE A 119 -6.52 3.28 -0.97
CA PHE A 119 -7.06 4.63 -0.94
C PHE A 119 -8.57 4.58 -0.76
N ASP A 120 -9.09 5.48 0.08
CA ASP A 120 -10.53 5.70 0.17
C ASP A 120 -11.10 6.35 -1.10
N ASP A 121 -12.42 6.58 -1.12
CA ASP A 121 -13.11 7.20 -2.26
C ASP A 121 -12.77 8.68 -2.46
N THR A 122 -12.09 9.31 -1.50
CA THR A 122 -11.53 10.67 -1.62
C THR A 122 -10.10 10.68 -2.14
N GLY A 123 -9.47 9.52 -2.29
CA GLY A 123 -8.09 9.36 -2.74
C GLY A 123 -7.06 9.51 -1.62
N VAL A 124 -7.46 9.42 -0.35
CA VAL A 124 -6.56 9.44 0.79
C VAL A 124 -6.18 8.01 1.16
N GLU A 125 -4.89 7.76 1.40
CA GLU A 125 -4.43 6.43 1.82
C GLU A 125 -4.96 6.10 3.23
N LYS A 126 -5.52 4.90 3.38
CA LYS A 126 -6.00 4.39 4.65
C LYS A 126 -4.83 4.02 5.53
N ASN A 127 -4.74 4.64 6.70
CA ASN A 127 -3.72 4.31 7.69
C ASN A 127 -4.16 3.14 8.57
N PHE A 128 -3.28 2.14 8.72
CA PHE A 128 -3.50 1.02 9.63
C PHE A 128 -2.38 0.94 10.68
N PRO A 129 -2.63 0.34 11.86
CA PRO A 129 -1.63 0.23 12.93
C PRO A 129 -0.36 -0.53 12.56
N TRP A 130 -0.39 -1.31 11.48
CA TRP A 130 0.74 -2.07 10.97
C TRP A 130 1.46 -1.37 9.82
N TYR A 131 1.16 -0.11 9.55
CA TYR A 131 1.93 0.66 8.57
C TYR A 131 3.30 1.01 9.12
N HIS A 132 4.25 1.21 8.22
CA HIS A 132 5.55 1.67 8.62
C HIS A 132 5.44 3.11 9.12
N THR A 133 6.21 3.45 10.15
CA THR A 133 6.27 4.81 10.67
C THR A 133 7.65 5.38 10.44
N PHE A 134 7.69 6.62 9.98
CA PHE A 134 8.93 7.32 9.66
C PHE A 134 8.90 8.72 10.24
N ASN A 135 10.07 9.21 10.65
CA ASN A 135 10.24 10.61 10.99
C ASN A 135 10.57 11.38 9.71
N VAL A 136 9.80 12.41 9.43
CA VAL A 136 10.07 13.38 8.37
C VAL A 136 10.75 14.58 9.03
N TYR A 137 11.86 15.02 8.43
CA TYR A 137 12.70 16.12 8.90
C TYR A 137 12.56 17.34 8.00
#